data_AF-A0A376SBM1-F1
#
_entry.id   AF-A0A376SBM1-F1
#
_cell.length_a   1.000
_cell.length_b   1.000
_cell.length_c   1.000
_cell.angle_alpha   90.00
_cell.angle_beta   90.00
_cell.angle_gamma   90.00
#
_symmetry.space_group_name_H-M   'P 1'
#
loop_
_entity.id
_entity.type
_entity.pdbx_description
1 polymer ?
#
loop_
_entity_poly.entity_id
_entity_poly.type
_entity_poly.pdbx_seq_one_letter_code
_entity_poly.pdbx_strand_id
1 'polypeptide(L)'
;MSNIIKQLEQEQMKQDVPSFRPGDTVEVKVWVVEGSKKRLQAFEGVVIAIRNRGLHSAFTVRKISNGEGVERVFQTHSPVVDSISVKRRGAVRKS
;
A
#
# COMPACT_ATOMS: atom_id res chain seq x y z
N MET A 1 25.85 -6.98 14.20
CA MET A 1 24.41 -6.95 14.58
C MET A 1 23.48 -6.40 13.49
N SER A 2 23.96 -5.61 12.53
CA SER A 2 23.14 -5.03 11.44
C SER A 2 22.73 -5.99 10.33
N ASN A 3 23.48 -7.08 10.09
CA ASN A 3 23.21 -7.99 8.97
C ASN A 3 22.09 -9.01 9.26
N ILE A 4 21.96 -9.49 10.50
CA ILE A 4 20.95 -10.50 10.85
C ILE A 4 19.54 -9.92 10.72
N ILE A 5 19.32 -8.71 11.24
CA ILE A 5 18.02 -8.02 11.12
C ILE A 5 17.66 -7.82 9.65
N LYS A 6 18.61 -7.33 8.84
CA LYS A 6 18.39 -7.16 7.40
C LYS A 6 18.05 -8.47 6.70
N GLN A 7 18.70 -9.57 7.06
CA GLN A 7 18.43 -10.87 6.47
C GLN A 7 17.01 -11.35 6.80
N LEU A 8 16.60 -11.26 8.07
CA LEU A 8 15.24 -11.59 8.50
C LEU A 8 14.17 -10.70 7.84
N GLU A 9 14.45 -9.42 7.66
CA GLU A 9 13.55 -8.50 6.97
C GLU A 9 13.39 -8.85 5.49
N GLN A 10 14.49 -9.18 4.80
CA GLN A 10 14.47 -9.53 3.37
C GLN A 10 13.66 -10.78 3.09
N GLU A 11 13.70 -11.78 3.98
CA GLU A 11 12.90 -13.01 3.87
C GLU A 11 11.39 -12.74 3.90
N GLN A 12 10.95 -11.65 4.53
CA GLN A 12 9.54 -11.28 4.66
C GLN A 12 9.08 -10.23 3.62
N MET A 13 10.00 -9.68 2.84
CA MET A 13 9.68 -8.65 1.85
C MET A 13 9.04 -9.27 0.60
N LYS A 14 7.83 -8.78 0.28
CA LYS A 14 7.20 -8.98 -1.02
C LYS A 14 8.10 -8.50 -2.17
N GLN A 15 8.22 -9.34 -3.21
CA GLN A 15 9.01 -9.06 -4.41
C GLN A 15 8.17 -8.51 -5.57
N ASP A 16 6.84 -8.60 -5.46
CA ASP A 16 5.86 -8.30 -6.51
C ASP A 16 5.19 -6.93 -6.34
N VAL A 17 5.79 -6.02 -5.56
CA VAL A 17 5.26 -4.67 -5.38
C VAL A 17 5.51 -3.84 -6.65
N PRO A 18 4.45 -3.36 -7.35
CA PRO A 18 4.65 -2.54 -8.54
C PRO A 18 5.26 -1.19 -8.19
N SER A 19 5.96 -0.58 -9.14
CA SER A 19 6.45 0.79 -8.99
C SER A 19 5.30 1.79 -9.14
N PHE A 20 5.07 2.59 -8.10
CA PHE A 20 4.16 3.74 -8.10
C PHE A 20 4.79 4.90 -7.34
N ARG A 21 4.30 6.11 -7.61
CA ARG A 21 4.80 7.35 -7.01
C ARG A 21 3.66 8.18 -6.41
N PRO A 22 3.97 9.15 -5.52
CA PRO A 22 2.99 10.15 -5.11
C PRO A 22 2.33 10.80 -6.33
N GLY A 23 1.02 10.98 -6.27
CA GLY A 23 0.18 11.45 -7.37
C GLY A 23 -0.44 10.36 -8.25
N ASP A 24 0.06 9.12 -8.21
CA ASP A 24 -0.56 8.01 -8.94
C ASP A 24 -1.89 7.60 -8.30
N THR A 25 -2.84 7.14 -9.14
CA THR A 25 -4.05 6.47 -8.68
C THR A 25 -3.79 4.97 -8.63
N VAL A 26 -4.00 4.39 -7.45
CA VAL A 26 -3.80 2.97 -7.19
C VAL A 26 -5.09 2.33 -6.69
N GLU A 27 -5.33 1.09 -7.12
CA GLU A 27 -6.30 0.19 -6.52
C GLU A 27 -5.55 -0.78 -5.61
N VAL A 28 -5.85 -0.75 -4.32
CA VAL A 28 -5.28 -1.65 -3.32
C VAL A 28 -6.35 -2.63 -2.90
N LYS A 29 -6.15 -3.93 -3.18
CA LYS A 29 -7.04 -4.98 -2.68
C LYS A 29 -6.54 -5.44 -1.33
N VAL A 30 -7.41 -5.39 -0.32
CA VAL A 30 -7.10 -5.86 1.04
C VAL A 30 -8.02 -6.98 1.47
N TRP A 31 -7.45 -7.92 2.21
CA TRP A 31 -8.22 -8.95 2.91
C TRP A 31 -8.97 -8.35 4.09
N VAL A 32 -10.30 -8.49 4.08
CA VAL A 32 -11.17 -8.10 5.18
C VAL A 32 -11.80 -9.37 5.74
N VAL A 33 -11.65 -9.56 7.04
CA VAL A 33 -12.20 -10.70 7.78
C VAL A 33 -13.33 -10.18 8.67
N GLU A 34 -14.55 -10.62 8.38
CA GLU A 34 -15.77 -10.27 9.13
C GLU A 34 -16.34 -11.57 9.70
N GLY A 35 -16.03 -11.85 10.97
CA GLY A 35 -16.38 -13.11 11.61
C GLY A 35 -15.72 -14.31 10.92
N SER A 36 -16.52 -15.19 10.34
CA SER A 36 -16.05 -16.38 9.61
C SER A 36 -15.80 -16.16 8.12
N LYS A 37 -16.18 -14.99 7.57
CA LYS A 37 -16.06 -14.71 6.14
C LYS A 37 -14.83 -13.86 5.85
N LYS A 38 -14.08 -14.26 4.82
CA LYS A 38 -12.92 -13.54 4.31
C LYS A 38 -13.22 -13.09 2.87
N ARG A 39 -13.11 -11.80 2.59
CA ARG A 39 -13.34 -11.21 1.27
C ARG A 39 -12.23 -10.23 0.90
N LEU A 40 -12.05 -9.99 -0.40
CA LEU A 40 -11.20 -8.92 -0.90
C LEU A 40 -12.03 -7.64 -1.01
N GLN A 41 -11.53 -6.56 -0.44
CA GLN A 41 -12.09 -5.22 -0.60
C GLN A 41 -11.11 -4.34 -1.37
N ALA A 42 -11.57 -3.73 -2.45
CA ALA A 42 -10.80 -2.74 -3.19
C ALA A 42 -10.85 -1.37 -2.50
N PHE A 43 -9.69 -0.75 -2.33
CA PHE A 43 -9.52 0.63 -1.92
C PHE A 43 -8.79 1.38 -3.04
N GLU A 44 -9.53 2.12 -3.84
CA GLU A 44 -8.99 2.92 -4.94
C GLU A 44 -8.90 4.39 -4.54
N GLY A 45 -7.75 5.01 -4.82
CA GLY A 45 -7.53 6.42 -4.55
C GLY A 45 -6.17 6.91 -5.01
N VAL A 46 -5.87 8.16 -4.70
CA VAL A 46 -4.60 8.81 -5.05
C VAL A 46 -3.57 8.56 -3.95
N VAL A 47 -2.37 8.17 -4.33
CA VAL A 47 -1.24 8.07 -3.41
C VAL A 47 -0.77 9.47 -3.05
N ILE A 48 -0.80 9.81 -1.77
CA ILE A 48 -0.42 11.14 -1.28
C ILE A 48 0.91 11.15 -0.52
N ALA A 49 1.37 9.98 -0.07
CA ALA A 49 2.65 9.86 0.63
C ALA A 49 3.20 8.44 0.47
N ILE A 50 4.53 8.32 0.37
CA ILE A 50 5.25 7.06 0.40
C ILE A 50 6.41 7.18 1.39
N ARG A 51 6.55 6.18 2.26
CA ARG A 51 7.64 6.04 3.23
C ARG A 51 8.43 4.79 2.87
N ASN A 52 9.64 4.98 2.37
CA ASN A 52 10.54 3.87 2.00
C ASN A 52 11.47 3.51 3.17
N ARG A 53 11.24 2.36 3.81
CA ARG A 53 12.01 1.85 4.96
C ARG A 53 12.13 0.31 4.96
N GLY A 54 12.47 -0.29 3.82
CA GLY A 54 12.60 -1.75 3.70
C GLY A 54 11.28 -2.46 4.03
N LEU A 55 11.32 -3.46 4.91
CA LEU A 55 10.12 -4.16 5.40
C LEU A 55 9.08 -3.20 6.01
N HIS A 56 9.52 -2.12 6.64
CA HIS A 56 8.69 -1.10 7.27
C HIS A 56 8.22 -0.01 6.29
N SER A 57 8.27 -0.27 4.99
CA SER A 57 7.77 0.67 3.99
C SER A 57 6.25 0.78 4.06
N ALA A 58 5.73 1.99 3.90
CA ALA A 58 4.30 2.27 3.93
C ALA A 58 3.92 3.31 2.88
N PHE A 59 2.66 3.35 2.50
CA PHE A 59 2.12 4.36 1.60
C PHE A 59 0.71 4.75 2.01
N THR A 60 0.35 6.01 1.75
CA THR A 60 -0.95 6.58 2.12
C THR A 60 -1.76 6.82 0.87
N VAL A 61 -2.97 6.27 0.83
CA VAL A 61 -3.93 6.47 -0.26
C VAL A 61 -5.11 7.28 0.26
N ARG A 62 -5.47 8.32 -0.49
CA ARG A 62 -6.61 9.20 -0.22
C ARG A 62 -7.71 8.99 -1.26
N LYS A 63 -8.95 8.87 -0.81
CA LYS A 63 -10.14 8.90 -1.68
C LYS A 63 -11.27 9.71 -1.06
N ILE A 64 -12.25 10.09 -1.86
CA ILE A 64 -13.54 10.59 -1.36
C ILE A 64 -14.51 9.41 -1.33
N SER A 65 -15.13 9.16 -0.18
CA SER A 65 -16.12 8.12 0.02
C SER A 65 -17.38 8.78 0.58
N ASN A 66 -18.49 8.72 -0.16
CA ASN A 66 -19.78 9.30 0.27
C ASN A 66 -19.69 10.77 0.71
N GLY A 67 -18.89 11.59 0.01
CA GLY A 67 -18.69 13.01 0.34
C GLY A 67 -17.61 13.28 1.39
N GLU A 68 -17.08 12.26 2.05
CA GLU A 68 -16.05 12.41 3.08
C GLU A 68 -14.67 11.99 2.57
N GLY A 69 -13.64 12.75 2.96
CA GLY A 69 -12.25 12.41 2.67
C GLY A 69 -11.76 11.28 3.57
N VAL A 70 -11.43 10.14 2.97
CA VAL A 70 -10.89 8.98 3.68
C VAL A 70 -9.45 8.76 3.26
N GLU A 71 -8.56 8.73 4.24
CA GLU A 71 -7.17 8.36 4.06
C GLU A 71 -6.88 7.03 4.75
N ARG A 72 -6.10 6.18 4.08
CA ARG A 72 -5.66 4.92 4.65
C ARG A 72 -4.18 4.73 4.42
N VAL A 73 -3.46 4.43 5.49
CA VAL A 73 -2.04 4.08 5.46
C VAL A 73 -1.92 2.57 5.37
N PHE A 74 -1.24 2.08 4.33
CA PHE A 74 -0.96 0.66 4.14
C PHE A 74 0.51 0.38 4.42
N GLN A 75 0.78 -0.71 5.13
CA GLN A 75 2.11 -1.29 5.23
C GLN A 75 2.36 -2.12 3.96
N THR A 76 3.39 -1.76 3.19
CA THR A 76 3.61 -2.25 1.82
C THR A 76 3.76 -3.77 1.78
N HIS A 77 4.51 -4.32 2.74
CA HIS A 77 4.79 -5.75 2.84
C HIS A 77 3.80 -6.51 3.73
N SER A 78 2.71 -5.87 4.20
CA SER A 78 1.72 -6.58 5.01
C SER A 78 0.99 -7.65 4.21
N PRO A 79 0.78 -8.86 4.77
CA PRO A 79 -0.04 -9.91 4.16
C PRO A 79 -1.52 -9.53 3.99
N VAL A 80 -1.99 -8.52 4.70
CA VAL A 80 -3.36 -8.01 4.57
C VAL A 80 -3.58 -7.34 3.20
N VAL A 81 -2.53 -6.74 2.64
CA VAL A 81 -2.55 -6.25 1.26
C VAL A 81 -2.40 -7.45 0.35
N ASP A 82 -3.41 -7.72 -0.46
CA ASP A 82 -3.37 -8.81 -1.43
C ASP A 82 -2.61 -8.39 -2.68
N SER A 83 -3.05 -7.29 -3.30
CA SER A 83 -2.49 -6.78 -4.54
C SER A 83 -2.60 -5.26 -4.62
N ILE A 84 -1.65 -4.66 -5.35
CA ILE A 84 -1.61 -3.23 -5.66
C ILE A 84 -1.59 -3.11 -7.18
N SER A 85 -2.48 -2.31 -7.75
CA SER A 85 -2.55 -2.06 -9.19
C SER A 85 -2.53 -0.57 -9.47
N VAL A 86 -1.61 -0.11 -10.31
CA VAL A 86 -1.58 1.29 -10.77
C VAL A 86 -2.63 1.45 -11.86
N LYS A 87 -3.66 2.26 -11.60
CA LYS A 87 -4.72 2.56 -12.56
C LYS A 87 -4.39 3.74 -13.45
N ARG A 88 -3.76 4.77 -12.86
CA ARG A 88 -3.41 6.01 -13.56
C ARG A 88 -2.12 6.59 -13.00
N ARG A 89 -1.25 7.08 -13.87
CA ARG A 89 -0.03 7.79 -13.48
C ARG A 89 -0.29 9.29 -13.34
N GLY A 90 0.11 9.86 -12.20
CA GLY A 90 0.00 11.28 -11.93
C GLY A 90 1.31 12.01 -12.20
N ALA A 91 1.23 13.20 -12.80
CA ALA A 91 2.37 14.08 -12.96
C ALA A 91 2.32 15.17 -11.87
N VAL A 92 3.07 14.95 -10.79
CA VAL A 92 3.20 15.91 -9.69
C VAL A 92 4.65 16.32 -9.51
N ARG A 93 4.87 17.50 -8.93
CA ARG A 93 6.21 18.04 -8.64
C ARG A 93 6.64 17.88 -7.18
N LYS A 94 5.77 17.29 -6.35
CA LYS A 94 6.03 17.06 -4.91
C LYS A 94 5.98 15.57 -4.61
N SER A 95 6.85 15.14 -3.70
CA SER A 95 6.88 13.83 -3.07
C SER A 95 5.89 13.74 -1.91
#